data_AF-A0AAJ1TJT0-F1
#
_entry.id   AF-A0AAJ1TJT0-F1
#
_cell.length_a   1.000
_cell.length_b   1.000
_cell.length_c   1.000
_cell.angle_alpha   90.00
_cell.angle_beta   90.00
_cell.angle_gamma   90.00
#
_symmetry.space_group_name_H-M   'P 1'
#
loop_
_entity.id
_entity.type
_entity.pdbx_description
1 polymer ?
#
loop_
_entity_poly.entity_id
_entity_poly.type
_entity_poly.pdbx_seq_one_letter_code
_entity_poly.pdbx_strand_id
1 'polypeptide(L)'
;MTQRTDVVVVGGGQAGLAAGYHLRRRGLDFVILDSDAAPGGSWQHMWDSLHLFSPADHSSLPGRLMPAQAGETYPDAGHVVEYLTDYEKRYNLPVQHGARVGAVHRDGERLLLEADSGTWRARARSSAPPAPGRGPSSPLSTAAASSQDASSTR
;
A
#
# COMPACT_ATOMS: atom_id res chain seq x y z
N MET A 1 20.05 6.24 8.78
CA MET A 1 20.26 5.14 9.75
C MET A 1 19.34 3.98 9.37
N THR A 2 19.79 2.73 9.43
CA THR A 2 18.99 1.56 9.05
C THR A 2 18.25 0.98 10.25
N GLN A 3 16.94 0.88 10.17
CA GLN A 3 16.09 0.30 11.22
C GLN A 3 16.00 -1.23 11.07
N ARG A 4 15.78 -1.94 12.18
CA ARG A 4 15.59 -3.40 12.18
C ARG A 4 14.22 -3.73 12.76
N THR A 5 13.52 -4.65 12.11
CA THR A 5 12.23 -5.18 12.55
C THR A 5 12.08 -6.63 12.08
N ASP A 6 11.02 -7.32 12.48
CA ASP A 6 10.80 -8.70 12.04
C ASP A 6 10.11 -8.73 10.68
N VAL A 7 9.11 -7.88 10.49
CA VAL A 7 8.30 -7.81 9.28
C VAL A 7 8.15 -6.36 8.81
N VAL A 8 8.35 -6.14 7.51
CA VAL A 8 7.88 -4.89 6.87
C VAL A 8 6.70 -5.22 5.97
N VAL A 9 5.60 -4.54 6.19
CA VAL A 9 4.42 -4.57 5.32
C VAL A 9 4.49 -3.37 4.39
N VAL A 10 4.43 -3.62 3.08
CA VAL A 10 4.45 -2.55 2.06
C VAL A 10 3.02 -2.27 1.60
N GLY A 11 2.52 -1.08 1.93
CA GLY A 11 1.19 -0.56 1.67
C GLY A 11 0.31 -0.49 2.91
N GLY A 12 -0.28 0.69 3.17
CA GLY A 12 -1.14 1.00 4.33
C GLY A 12 -2.65 0.96 4.05
N GLY A 13 -3.06 0.41 2.91
CA GLY A 13 -4.46 0.17 2.60
C GLY A 13 -5.06 -1.01 3.38
N GLN A 14 -6.29 -1.42 3.03
CA GLN A 14 -7.04 -2.44 3.77
C GLN A 14 -6.29 -3.75 4.02
N ALA A 15 -5.50 -4.21 3.04
CA ALA A 15 -4.74 -5.45 3.15
C ALA A 15 -3.56 -5.30 4.11
N GLY A 16 -2.89 -4.14 4.10
CA GLY A 16 -1.81 -3.83 5.04
C GLY A 16 -2.30 -3.74 6.48
N LEU A 17 -3.43 -3.07 6.70
CA LEU A 17 -4.05 -2.95 8.03
C LEU A 17 -4.53 -4.30 8.56
N ALA A 18 -5.15 -5.14 7.72
CA ALA A 18 -5.55 -6.50 8.10
C ALA A 18 -4.34 -7.38 8.45
N ALA A 19 -3.25 -7.29 7.67
CA ALA A 19 -2.00 -7.97 8.00
C ALA A 19 -1.44 -7.47 9.34
N GLY A 20 -1.38 -6.15 9.54
CA GLY A 20 -0.95 -5.51 10.77
C GLY A 20 -1.72 -5.97 12.00
N TYR A 21 -3.05 -6.11 11.89
CA TYR A 21 -3.89 -6.65 12.97
C TYR A 21 -3.44 -8.05 13.40
N HIS A 22 -3.16 -8.95 12.46
CA HIS A 22 -2.70 -10.30 12.78
C HIS A 22 -1.24 -10.33 13.28
N LEU A 23 -0.35 -9.49 12.73
CA LEU A 23 1.03 -9.36 13.22
C LEU A 23 1.06 -8.87 14.68
N ARG A 24 0.27 -7.83 14.99
CA ARG A 24 0.06 -7.32 16.36
C ARG A 24 -0.42 -8.43 17.29
N ARG A 25 -1.42 -9.21 16.89
CA ARG A 25 -1.95 -10.32 17.71
C ARG A 25 -0.93 -11.44 17.97
N ARG A 26 0.09 -11.57 17.12
CA ARG A 26 1.20 -12.51 17.29
C ARG A 26 2.38 -11.92 18.08
N GLY A 27 2.31 -10.65 18.48
CA GLY A 27 3.38 -9.97 19.22
C GLY A 27 4.66 -9.79 18.41
N LEU A 28 4.56 -9.76 17.08
CA LEU A 28 5.72 -9.53 16.21
C LEU A 28 6.07 -8.04 16.18
N ASP A 29 7.36 -7.74 16.04
CA ASP A 29 7.84 -6.39 15.70
C ASP A 29 7.65 -6.17 14.20
N PHE A 30 6.89 -5.15 13.82
CA PHE A 30 6.64 -4.82 12.42
C PHE A 30 6.42 -3.33 12.21
N VAL A 31 6.57 -2.92 10.95
CA VAL A 31 6.16 -1.59 10.47
C VAL A 31 5.37 -1.75 9.17
N ILE A 32 4.37 -0.88 8.97
CA ILE A 32 3.63 -0.75 7.72
C ILE A 32 4.13 0.53 7.05
N LEU A 33 4.68 0.43 5.84
CA LEU A 33 5.14 1.58 5.06
C LEU A 33 4.11 1.87 3.98
N ASP A 34 3.53 3.06 4.00
CA ASP A 34 2.50 3.47 3.06
C ASP A 34 2.96 4.66 2.23
N SER A 35 2.77 4.61 0.91
CA SER A 35 3.21 5.68 0.02
C SER A 35 2.31 6.91 0.07
N ASP A 36 1.06 6.75 0.49
CA ASP A 36 0.12 7.86 0.64
C ASP A 36 0.41 8.64 1.92
N ALA A 37 0.19 9.95 1.87
CA ALA A 37 0.46 10.86 2.99
C ALA A 37 -0.62 10.77 4.10
N ALA A 38 -1.76 10.17 3.81
CA ALA A 38 -2.89 10.01 4.73
C ALA A 38 -3.45 8.58 4.68
N PRO A 39 -4.13 8.12 5.75
CA PRO A 39 -4.78 6.82 5.77
C PRO A 39 -5.91 6.68 4.74
N GLY A 40 -6.34 5.45 4.53
CA GLY A 40 -7.41 5.10 3.56
C GLY A 40 -6.90 4.36 2.33
N GLY A 41 -5.58 4.33 2.10
CA GLY A 41 -4.98 3.68 0.94
C GLY A 41 -5.60 4.18 -0.36
N SER A 42 -5.93 3.27 -1.29
CA SER A 42 -6.50 3.66 -2.59
C SER A 42 -7.87 4.35 -2.52
N TRP A 43 -8.62 4.21 -1.42
CA TRP A 43 -9.98 4.77 -1.30
C TRP A 43 -10.00 6.30 -1.32
N GLN A 44 -8.93 6.95 -0.84
CA GLN A 44 -8.83 8.41 -0.85
C GLN A 44 -8.67 8.99 -2.27
N HIS A 45 -8.38 8.15 -3.25
CA HIS A 45 -8.15 8.54 -4.64
C HIS A 45 -9.29 8.14 -5.57
N MET A 46 -10.35 7.52 -5.02
CA MET A 46 -11.51 7.12 -5.79
C MET A 46 -12.43 8.32 -6.08
N TRP A 47 -13.28 8.19 -7.09
CA TRP A 47 -14.25 9.21 -7.46
C TRP A 47 -15.38 9.34 -6.42
N ASP A 48 -15.90 10.55 -6.25
CA ASP A 48 -16.87 10.89 -5.18
C ASP A 48 -18.14 10.05 -5.19
N SER A 49 -18.59 9.57 -6.35
CA SER A 49 -19.80 8.75 -6.47
C SER A 49 -19.58 7.25 -6.19
N LEU A 50 -18.35 6.83 -5.87
CA LEU A 50 -18.06 5.43 -5.61
C LEU A 50 -18.70 4.99 -4.29
N HIS A 51 -19.48 3.91 -4.38
CA HIS A 51 -20.00 3.17 -3.24
C HIS A 51 -19.53 1.72 -3.31
N LEU A 52 -19.50 1.06 -2.16
CA LEU A 52 -19.29 -0.38 -2.09
C LEU A 52 -20.42 -1.14 -2.80
N PHE A 53 -20.15 -2.40 -3.15
CA PHE A 53 -21.17 -3.31 -3.69
C PHE A 53 -21.81 -4.19 -2.60
N SER A 54 -21.46 -3.96 -1.32
CA SER A 54 -21.93 -4.73 -0.18
C SER A 54 -22.10 -3.83 1.06
N PRO A 55 -23.02 -4.18 1.98
CA PRO A 55 -23.21 -3.43 3.21
C PRO A 55 -21.96 -3.45 4.11
N ALA A 56 -21.96 -2.58 5.13
CA ALA A 56 -20.77 -2.33 5.94
C ALA A 56 -20.26 -3.55 6.72
N ASP A 57 -21.17 -4.33 7.28
CA ASP A 57 -20.89 -5.56 8.02
C ASP A 57 -20.22 -6.64 7.15
N HIS A 58 -20.58 -6.71 5.86
CA HIS A 58 -19.97 -7.60 4.86
C HIS A 58 -18.64 -7.07 4.31
N SER A 59 -18.29 -5.82 4.60
CA SER A 59 -17.13 -5.12 4.05
C SER A 59 -16.09 -4.78 5.14
N SER A 60 -16.10 -5.55 6.23
CA SER A 60 -15.34 -5.27 7.44
C SER A 60 -13.98 -5.97 7.49
N LEU A 61 -12.98 -5.29 8.09
CA LEU A 61 -11.69 -5.87 8.43
C LEU A 61 -11.75 -6.71 9.71
N PRO A 62 -10.78 -7.64 9.91
CA PRO A 62 -10.73 -8.48 11.09
C PRO A 62 -10.82 -7.71 12.42
N GLY A 63 -11.62 -8.20 13.36
CA GLY A 63 -11.68 -7.69 14.73
C GLY A 63 -12.52 -6.42 14.95
N ARG A 64 -12.80 -5.59 13.93
CA ARG A 64 -13.72 -4.45 14.06
C ARG A 64 -14.63 -4.37 12.85
N LEU A 65 -15.94 -4.49 13.07
CA LEU A 65 -16.93 -4.21 12.02
C LEU A 65 -16.89 -2.74 11.60
N MET A 66 -17.03 -2.49 10.31
CA MET A 66 -17.26 -1.16 9.79
C MET A 66 -18.65 -0.69 10.26
N PRO A 67 -18.76 0.53 10.84
CA PRO A 67 -20.05 1.10 11.19
C PRO A 67 -20.96 1.21 9.97
N ALA A 68 -22.27 1.07 10.15
CA ALA A 68 -23.23 1.43 9.11
C ALA A 68 -23.16 2.94 8.83
N GLN A 69 -23.29 3.33 7.57
CA GLN A 69 -23.42 4.72 7.16
C GLN A 69 -24.90 5.12 7.24
N ALA A 70 -25.22 6.18 8.00
CA ALA A 70 -26.60 6.61 8.17
C ALA A 70 -27.20 7.08 6.84
N GLY A 71 -28.36 6.52 6.47
CA GLY A 71 -29.03 6.84 5.21
C GLY A 71 -28.54 6.07 3.99
N GLU A 72 -27.44 5.31 4.11
CA GLU A 72 -26.85 4.58 2.99
C GLU A 72 -26.83 3.06 3.24
N THR A 73 -27.26 2.28 2.25
CA THR A 73 -27.18 0.81 2.31
C THR A 73 -25.76 0.32 2.00
N TYR A 74 -25.10 0.98 1.06
CA TYR A 74 -23.75 0.68 0.62
C TYR A 74 -22.85 1.85 0.95
N PRO A 75 -21.82 1.67 1.78
CA PRO A 75 -20.97 2.79 2.18
C PRO A 75 -20.25 3.44 1.00
N ASP A 76 -20.10 4.75 1.04
CA ASP A 76 -19.29 5.50 0.07
C ASP A 76 -17.79 5.39 0.34
N ALA A 77 -16.97 5.86 -0.61
CA ALA A 77 -15.51 5.83 -0.49
C ALA A 77 -15.00 6.63 0.73
N GLY A 78 -15.64 7.76 1.08
CA GLY A 78 -15.29 8.57 2.23
C GLY A 78 -15.49 7.82 3.54
N HIS A 79 -16.62 7.13 3.68
CA HIS A 79 -16.92 6.28 4.84
C HIS A 79 -15.92 5.13 4.99
N VAL A 80 -15.43 4.57 3.88
CA VAL A 80 -14.36 3.57 3.91
C VAL A 80 -13.03 4.18 4.37
N VAL A 81 -12.67 5.37 3.90
CA VAL A 81 -11.46 6.09 4.37
C VAL A 81 -11.54 6.36 5.87
N GLU A 82 -12.68 6.85 6.36
CA GLU A 82 -12.92 7.07 7.79
C GLU A 82 -12.76 5.78 8.58
N TYR A 83 -13.37 4.69 8.13
CA TYR A 83 -13.26 3.38 8.76
C TYR A 83 -11.82 2.88 8.84
N LEU A 84 -11.04 2.98 7.76
CA LEU A 84 -9.64 2.55 7.74
C LEU A 84 -8.77 3.42 8.66
N THR A 85 -9.00 4.73 8.66
CA THR A 85 -8.34 5.69 9.58
C THR A 85 -8.59 5.32 11.03
N ASP A 86 -9.85 5.03 11.37
CA ASP A 86 -10.28 4.63 12.70
C ASP A 86 -9.73 3.27 13.11
N TYR A 87 -9.61 2.36 12.15
CA TYR A 87 -9.08 1.01 12.35
C TYR A 87 -7.60 1.07 12.73
N GLU A 88 -6.81 1.85 11.98
CA GLU A 88 -5.40 2.09 12.25
C GLU A 88 -5.18 2.62 13.67
N LYS A 89 -5.89 3.70 14.03
CA LYS A 89 -5.83 4.33 15.36
C LYS A 89 -6.23 3.37 16.48
N ARG A 90 -7.35 2.65 16.30
CA ARG A 90 -7.87 1.74 17.34
C ARG A 90 -6.87 0.66 17.73
N TYR A 91 -6.17 0.10 16.76
CA TYR A 91 -5.20 -0.96 17.01
C TYR A 91 -3.78 -0.45 17.24
N ASN A 92 -3.56 0.87 17.17
CA ASN A 92 -2.26 1.52 17.24
C ASN A 92 -1.26 0.84 16.30
N LEU A 93 -1.68 0.64 15.04
CA LEU A 93 -0.83 -0.01 14.05
C LEU A 93 0.34 0.91 13.69
N PRO A 94 1.58 0.39 13.59
CA PRO A 94 2.77 1.19 13.29
C PRO A 94 2.85 1.52 11.80
N VAL A 95 1.94 2.36 11.32
CA VAL A 95 1.93 2.86 9.93
C VAL A 95 2.80 4.09 9.81
N GLN A 96 3.69 4.10 8.82
CA GLN A 96 4.42 5.29 8.38
C GLN A 96 3.88 5.71 7.02
N HIS A 97 3.13 6.82 7.02
CA HIS A 97 2.62 7.45 5.81
C HIS A 97 3.70 8.29 5.12
N GLY A 98 3.53 8.49 3.81
CA GLY A 98 4.50 9.19 2.97
C GLY A 98 5.83 8.43 2.86
N ALA A 99 5.82 7.11 3.06
CA ALA A 99 6.97 6.23 3.01
C ALA A 99 6.92 5.32 1.76
N ARG A 100 7.39 5.83 0.61
CA ARG A 100 7.42 5.05 -0.63
C ARG A 100 8.62 4.12 -0.66
N VAL A 101 8.35 2.81 -0.63
CA VAL A 101 9.38 1.78 -0.87
C VAL A 101 9.75 1.74 -2.34
N GLY A 102 11.00 2.08 -2.67
CA GLY A 102 11.53 2.09 -4.02
C GLY A 102 12.17 0.76 -4.43
N ALA A 103 12.78 0.05 -3.48
CA ALA A 103 13.46 -1.21 -3.77
C ALA A 103 13.46 -2.17 -2.58
N VAL A 104 13.53 -3.46 -2.89
CA VAL A 104 13.70 -4.54 -1.91
C VAL A 104 14.79 -5.47 -2.42
N HIS A 105 15.84 -5.62 -1.61
CA HIS A 105 17.00 -6.45 -1.90
C HIS A 105 17.08 -7.61 -0.90
N ARG A 106 17.68 -8.72 -1.32
CA ARG A 106 18.15 -9.74 -0.37
C ARG A 106 19.45 -9.26 0.27
N ASP A 107 19.55 -9.42 1.58
CA ASP A 107 20.72 -9.07 2.41
C ASP A 107 20.99 -10.24 3.38
N GLY A 108 21.66 -11.29 2.88
CA GLY A 108 21.83 -12.56 3.58
C GLY A 108 20.49 -13.24 3.89
N GLU A 109 20.28 -13.58 5.16
CA GLU A 109 19.03 -14.16 5.69
C GLU A 109 17.89 -13.13 5.88
N ARG A 110 18.13 -11.86 5.50
CA ARG A 110 17.17 -10.77 5.67
C ARG A 110 16.89 -10.08 4.35
N LEU A 111 15.88 -9.22 4.36
CA LEU A 111 15.56 -8.30 3.29
C LEU A 111 15.98 -6.89 3.69
N LEU A 112 16.56 -6.15 2.75
CA LEU A 112 16.81 -4.72 2.85
C LEU A 112 15.75 -3.99 2.02
N LEU A 113 14.97 -3.13 2.67
CA LEU A 113 13.96 -2.30 2.01
C LEU A 113 14.44 -0.85 2.03
N GLU A 114 14.44 -0.22 0.85
CA GLU A 114 14.78 1.18 0.68
C GLU A 114 13.49 1.97 0.43
N ALA A 115 13.21 2.94 1.30
CA ALA A 115 12.17 3.92 1.11
C ALA A 115 12.76 5.33 1.19
N ASP A 116 12.01 6.31 0.67
CA ASP A 116 12.33 7.74 0.83
C ASP A 116 12.53 8.18 2.29
N SER A 117 11.80 7.58 3.21
CA SER A 117 11.86 7.84 4.66
C SER A 117 13.00 7.10 5.39
N GLY A 118 13.71 6.19 4.73
CA GLY A 118 14.84 5.48 5.31
C GLY A 118 15.03 4.06 4.80
N THR A 119 15.72 3.23 5.59
CA THR A 119 16.04 1.85 5.20
C THR A 119 15.69 0.88 6.32
N TRP A 120 15.08 -0.25 5.98
CA TRP A 120 14.69 -1.29 6.92
C TRP A 120 15.35 -2.63 6.60
N ARG A 121 15.79 -3.33 7.64
CA ARG A 121 16.21 -4.73 7.56
C ARG A 121 15.18 -5.61 8.25
N ALA A 122 14.53 -6.48 7.47
CA ALA A 122 13.44 -7.34 7.93
C ALA A 122 13.75 -8.82 7.70
N ARG A 123 13.15 -9.72 8.49
CA ARG A 123 13.23 -11.17 8.22
C ARG A 123 12.25 -11.60 7.14
N ALA A 124 11.11 -10.93 7.05
CA ALA A 124 10.11 -11.19 6.03
C ALA A 124 9.48 -9.89 5.52
N ARG A 125 8.95 -9.94 4.30
CA ARG A 125 8.12 -8.89 3.71
C ARG A 125 6.72 -9.42 3.47
N SER A 126 5.71 -8.60 3.78
CA SER A 126 4.36 -8.75 3.23
C SER A 126 4.13 -7.66 2.19
N SER A 127 3.65 -8.04 0.99
CA SER A 127 3.35 -7.09 -0.08
C SER A 127 1.84 -6.87 -0.15
N ALA A 128 1.40 -5.64 0.08
CA ALA A 128 0.00 -5.23 0.04
C ALA A 128 -0.12 -3.86 -0.68
N PRO A 129 0.34 -3.76 -1.95
CA PRO A 129 0.38 -2.49 -2.66
C PRO A 129 -1.04 -1.92 -2.86
N PRO A 130 -1.19 -0.59 -3.02
CA PRO A 130 -2.46 0.00 -3.40
C PRO A 130 -2.97 -0.60 -4.72
N ALA A 131 -4.29 -0.55 -4.93
CA ALA A 131 -4.90 -1.02 -6.17
C ALA A 131 -4.23 -0.38 -7.40
N PRO A 132 -4.06 -1.10 -8.52
CA PRO A 132 -3.42 -0.55 -9.71
C PRO A 132 -4.25 0.62 -10.26
N GLY A 133 -3.75 1.83 -10.04
CA GLY A 133 -4.30 3.09 -10.55
C GLY A 133 -3.22 4.15 -10.48
N ARG A 134 -2.54 4.38 -11.62
CA ARG A 134 -1.32 5.20 -11.82
C ARG A 134 -0.04 4.64 -11.20
N GLY A 135 0.65 3.79 -11.97
CA GLY A 135 2.12 3.80 -11.95
C GLY A 135 2.65 5.13 -12.49
N PRO A 136 3.92 5.49 -12.25
CA PRO A 136 4.52 6.64 -12.91
C PRO A 136 4.38 6.46 -14.42
N SER A 137 3.85 7.47 -15.11
CA SER A 137 3.94 7.54 -16.56
C SER A 137 5.42 7.57 -16.94
N SER A 138 6.01 6.41 -17.25
CA SER A 138 7.29 6.34 -17.93
C SER A 138 7.16 7.14 -19.23
N PRO A 139 8.00 8.15 -19.48
CA PRO A 139 8.02 8.75 -20.80
C PRO A 139 8.47 7.65 -21.78
N LEU A 140 7.61 7.35 -22.74
CA LEU A 140 7.98 6.57 -23.92
C LEU A 140 9.22 7.23 -24.53
N SER A 141 10.38 6.58 -24.39
CA SER A 141 11.54 6.92 -25.18
C SER A 141 11.22 6.51 -26.60
N THR A 142 10.82 7.48 -27.42
CA THR A 142 10.76 7.34 -28.87
C THR A 142 12.19 7.19 -29.36
N ALA A 143 12.66 5.95 -29.46
CA ALA A 143 13.87 5.66 -30.21
C ALA A 143 13.59 6.00 -31.67
N ALA A 144 14.20 7.09 -32.12
CA ALA A 144 14.24 7.48 -33.52
C ALA A 144 14.79 6.31 -34.35
N ALA A 145 14.02 5.87 -35.34
CA ALA A 145 14.52 5.00 -36.39
C ALA A 145 15.56 5.80 -37.18
N SER A 146 16.85 5.56 -36.90
CA SER A 146 17.92 6.00 -37.78
C SER A 146 17.87 5.14 -39.04
N SER A 147 17.38 5.75 -40.12
CA SER A 147 17.65 5.34 -41.49
C SER A 147 19.17 5.21 -41.69
N GLN A 148 19.63 4.02 -42.07
CA GLN A 148 20.84 3.87 -42.85
C GLN A 148 20.46 3.29 -44.19
N ASP A 149 20.59 4.15 -45.18
CA ASP A 149 20.59 3.83 -46.60
C ASP A 149 22.02 3.47 -47.03
N ALA A 150 22.10 2.81 -48.18
CA ALA A 150 23.25 2.66 -49.07
C ALA A 150 24.26 1.50 -48.84
N SER A 151 24.09 0.49 -49.70
CA SER A 151 25.10 0.04 -50.69
C SER A 151 25.99 -1.18 -50.40
N SER A 152 25.79 -2.18 -51.27
CA SER A 152 26.81 -2.83 -52.11
C SER A 152 27.04 -4.34 -51.93
N THR A 153 27.09 -5.03 -53.09
CA THR A 153 27.54 -6.42 -53.37
C THR A 153 26.42 -7.46 -53.23
N ARG A 154 25.88 -8.07 -54.30
CA ARG A 154 26.51 -8.62 -55.51
C ARG A 154 25.46 -8.87 -56.59
#